data_AF-A0A0S2M431-F1
#
_entry.id   AF-A0A0S2M431-F1
#
_cell.length_a   1.000
_cell.length_b   1.000
_cell.length_c   1.000
_cell.angle_alpha   90.00
_cell.angle_beta   90.00
_cell.angle_gamma   90.00
#
_symmetry.space_group_name_H-M   'P 1'
#
loop_
_entity.id
_entity.type
_entity.pdbx_description
1 polymer ?
#
loop_
_entity_poly.entity_id
_entity_poly.type
_entity_poly.pdbx_seq_one_letter_code
_entity_poly.pdbx_strand_id
1 'polypeptide(L)'
;MESNPMIRPQLSGGLLVATTVIAGVAMLYVVAAIIIAWPGFQSIWIVFGVTLLAAGWVAWRWARRVQGRRQWQQFADRQWEYLTRIKGEHEATAEITVLSFEEIQPTGSWATIRWNKFGYVQPVWIENGTFAIWPDSVLLIRPDPTQIQVGAPWPQTYYLRSHACLAIAPAPASA
;
A
#
# COMPACT_ATOMS: atom_id res chain seq x y z
N MET A 1 -5.55 -15.38 0.65
CA MET A 1 -4.65 -14.39 0.03
C MET A 1 -4.44 -13.28 1.04
N GLU A 2 -3.29 -13.28 1.69
CA GLU A 2 -2.94 -12.26 2.68
C GLU A 2 -2.67 -10.95 1.93
N SER A 3 -3.47 -9.93 2.19
CA SER A 3 -3.33 -8.64 1.50
C SER A 3 -2.09 -7.93 2.00
N ASN A 4 -1.14 -7.62 1.12
CA ASN A 4 0.09 -6.91 1.47
C ASN A 4 -0.23 -5.60 2.22
N PRO A 5 0.09 -5.50 3.52
CA PRO A 5 -0.23 -4.32 4.32
C PRO A 5 0.67 -3.12 3.98
N MET A 6 1.76 -3.31 3.25
CA MET A 6 2.69 -2.25 2.86
C MET A 6 2.22 -1.46 1.63
N ILE A 7 1.27 -2.00 0.85
CA ILE A 7 0.74 -1.30 -0.32
C ILE A 7 -0.38 -0.35 0.10
N ARG A 8 -0.23 0.93 -0.30
CA ARG A 8 -1.25 1.95 -0.10
C ARG A 8 -2.55 1.57 -0.83
N PRO A 9 -3.71 1.54 -0.15
CA PRO A 9 -4.98 1.28 -0.82
C PRO A 9 -5.28 2.41 -1.82
N GLN A 10 -5.33 2.07 -3.10
CA GLN A 10 -5.66 3.01 -4.16
C GLN A 10 -7.16 3.36 -4.11
N LEU A 11 -7.47 4.64 -3.92
CA LEU A 11 -8.85 5.15 -3.99
C LEU A 11 -9.28 5.45 -5.43
N SER A 12 -8.33 5.70 -6.32
CA SER A 12 -8.52 6.23 -7.68
C SER A 12 -8.52 5.13 -8.75
N GLY A 13 -9.13 3.98 -8.48
CA GLY A 13 -9.35 3.03 -9.58
C GLY A 13 -10.38 3.63 -10.54
N GLY A 14 -10.08 3.77 -11.83
CA GLY A 14 -11.05 4.22 -12.86
C GLY A 14 -12.35 3.41 -12.83
N LEU A 15 -12.29 2.18 -12.34
CA LEU A 15 -13.43 1.32 -12.02
C LEU A 15 -14.44 1.94 -11.03
N LEU A 16 -13.99 2.78 -10.09
CA LEU A 16 -14.82 3.42 -9.06
C LEU A 16 -15.60 4.59 -9.64
N VAL A 17 -14.97 5.39 -10.50
CA VAL A 17 -15.64 6.41 -11.31
C VAL A 17 -16.61 5.73 -12.28
N ALA A 18 -16.18 4.68 -12.97
CA ALA A 18 -17.04 3.94 -13.88
C ALA A 18 -18.26 3.34 -13.16
N THR A 19 -18.10 2.71 -11.99
CA THR A 19 -19.23 2.12 -11.26
C THR A 19 -20.16 3.16 -10.64
N THR A 20 -19.65 4.30 -10.19
CA THR A 20 -20.51 5.42 -9.72
C THR A 20 -21.27 6.07 -10.88
N VAL A 21 -20.64 6.24 -12.04
CA VAL A 21 -21.28 6.74 -13.26
C VAL A 21 -22.33 5.75 -13.76
N ILE A 22 -22.00 4.46 -13.88
CA ILE A 22 -22.93 3.41 -14.31
C ILE A 22 -24.12 3.31 -13.33
N ALA A 23 -23.87 3.36 -12.03
CA ALA A 23 -24.94 3.35 -11.03
C ALA A 23 -25.81 4.61 -11.12
N GLY A 24 -25.22 5.78 -11.36
CA GLY A 24 -25.95 7.03 -11.57
C GLY A 24 -26.81 7.02 -12.84
N VAL A 25 -26.29 6.49 -13.95
CA VAL A 25 -27.02 6.34 -15.21
C VAL A 25 -28.16 5.33 -15.07
N ALA A 26 -27.91 4.18 -14.43
CA ALA A 26 -28.94 3.19 -14.15
C ALA A 26 -30.05 3.76 -13.25
N MET A 27 -29.68 4.57 -12.25
CA MET A 27 -30.62 5.26 -11.39
C MET A 27 -31.47 6.28 -12.17
N LEU A 28 -30.88 7.09 -13.04
CA LEU A 28 -31.62 8.01 -13.91
C LEU A 28 -32.62 7.26 -14.80
N TYR A 29 -32.22 6.10 -15.33
CA TYR A 29 -33.08 5.25 -16.16
C TYR A 29 -34.27 4.69 -15.39
N VAL A 30 -34.05 4.24 -14.15
CA VAL A 30 -35.12 3.74 -13.26
C VAL A 30 -36.08 4.88 -12.88
N VAL A 31 -35.56 6.07 -12.57
CA VAL A 31 -36.40 7.24 -12.25
C VAL A 31 -37.25 7.64 -13.46
N ALA A 32 -36.66 7.70 -14.65
CA ALA A 32 -37.39 8.01 -15.88
C ALA A 32 -38.48 6.95 -16.18
N ALA A 33 -38.16 5.66 -16.02
CA ALA A 33 -39.12 4.58 -16.21
C ALA A 33 -40.30 4.65 -15.22
N ILE A 34 -40.05 5.00 -13.96
CA ILE A 34 -41.10 5.15 -12.93
C ILE A 34 -42.02 6.34 -13.26
N ILE A 35 -41.46 7.46 -13.71
CA ILE A 35 -42.23 8.65 -14.10
C ILE A 35 -43.13 8.33 -15.31
N ILE A 36 -42.63 7.59 -16.29
CA ILE A 36 -43.39 7.20 -17.50
C ILE A 36 -44.48 6.18 -17.15
N ALA A 37 -44.17 5.18 -16.32
CA ALA A 37 -45.10 4.11 -16.02
C ALA A 37 -46.24 4.54 -15.09
N TRP A 38 -45.97 5.37 -14.08
CA TRP A 38 -46.91 5.70 -13.01
C TRP A 38 -47.00 7.23 -12.81
N PRO A 39 -47.85 7.94 -13.60
CA PRO A 39 -48.02 9.37 -13.46
C PRO A 39 -48.98 9.67 -12.28
N GLY A 40 -48.42 9.98 -11.11
CA GLY A 40 -49.20 10.35 -9.91
C GLY A 40 -48.32 10.70 -8.72
N PHE A 41 -48.87 11.34 -7.67
CA PHE A 41 -48.11 11.79 -6.49
C PHE A 41 -47.34 10.65 -5.78
N GLN A 42 -47.78 9.40 -5.94
CA GLN A 42 -47.10 8.22 -5.40
C GLN A 42 -45.75 7.92 -6.06
N SER A 43 -45.55 8.28 -7.34
CA SER A 43 -44.27 8.05 -8.02
C SER A 43 -43.15 8.93 -7.49
N ILE A 44 -43.47 10.13 -6.97
CA ILE A 44 -42.50 11.04 -6.33
C ILE A 44 -41.87 10.37 -5.10
N TRP A 45 -42.70 9.73 -4.25
CA TRP A 45 -42.21 9.05 -3.04
C TRP A 45 -41.38 7.81 -3.35
N ILE A 46 -41.75 7.05 -4.39
CA ILE A 46 -40.98 5.88 -4.84
C ILE A 46 -39.62 6.30 -5.40
N VAL A 47 -39.61 7.32 -6.29
CA VAL A 47 -38.36 7.88 -6.84
C VAL A 47 -37.46 8.39 -5.71
N PHE A 48 -38.02 9.09 -4.73
CA PHE A 48 -37.27 9.58 -3.58
C PHE A 48 -36.66 8.44 -2.76
N GLY A 49 -37.45 7.41 -2.44
CA GLY A 49 -36.98 6.24 -1.69
C GLY A 49 -35.86 5.48 -2.41
N VAL A 50 -36.02 5.24 -3.72
CA VAL A 50 -34.99 4.57 -4.54
C VAL A 50 -33.71 5.40 -4.58
N THR A 51 -33.83 6.72 -4.80
CA THR A 51 -32.70 7.67 -4.82
C THR A 51 -31.92 7.66 -3.52
N LEU A 52 -32.63 7.71 -2.40
CA LEU A 52 -32.04 7.75 -1.06
C LEU A 52 -31.32 6.43 -0.73
N LEU A 53 -31.89 5.28 -1.13
CA LEU A 53 -31.25 3.97 -0.96
C LEU A 53 -29.95 3.84 -1.76
N ALA A 54 -29.93 4.23 -3.04
CA ALA A 54 -28.70 4.14 -3.82
C ALA A 54 -27.65 5.16 -3.35
N ALA A 55 -28.05 6.37 -2.99
CA ALA A 55 -27.15 7.35 -2.39
C ALA A 55 -26.52 6.81 -1.10
N GLY A 56 -27.32 6.20 -0.22
CA GLY A 56 -26.83 5.55 1.00
C GLY A 56 -25.86 4.40 0.71
N TRP A 57 -26.16 3.55 -0.27
CA TRP A 57 -25.28 2.45 -0.68
C TRP A 57 -23.93 2.96 -1.19
N VAL A 58 -23.94 3.98 -2.06
CA VAL A 58 -22.72 4.60 -2.58
C VAL A 58 -21.92 5.21 -1.44
N ALA A 59 -22.56 6.01 -0.57
CA ALA A 59 -21.91 6.63 0.58
C ALA A 59 -21.26 5.60 1.52
N TRP A 60 -21.95 4.50 1.80
CA TRP A 60 -21.42 3.42 2.64
C TRP A 60 -20.19 2.73 2.02
N ARG A 61 -20.23 2.46 0.71
CA ARG A 61 -19.09 1.89 -0.03
C ARG A 61 -17.87 2.81 0.00
N TRP A 62 -18.09 4.12 -0.16
CA TRP A 62 -17.04 5.13 -0.01
C TRP A 62 -16.52 5.19 1.43
N ALA A 63 -17.40 5.19 2.43
CA ALA A 63 -17.03 5.24 3.84
C ALA A 63 -16.12 4.06 4.22
N ARG A 64 -16.45 2.83 3.81
CA ARG A 64 -15.60 1.65 4.06
C ARG A 64 -14.19 1.79 3.45
N ARG A 65 -14.09 2.30 2.22
CA ARG A 65 -12.80 2.52 1.55
C ARG A 65 -11.97 3.63 2.23
N VAL A 66 -12.63 4.72 2.63
CA VAL A 66 -11.98 5.82 3.36
C VAL A 66 -11.49 5.34 4.73
N GLN A 67 -12.28 4.54 5.43
CA GLN A 67 -11.86 3.91 6.70
C GLN A 67 -10.62 3.03 6.49
N GLY A 68 -10.61 2.19 5.45
CA GLY A 68 -9.44 1.37 5.12
C GLY A 68 -8.18 2.20 4.86
N ARG A 69 -8.30 3.33 4.13
CA ARG A 69 -7.17 4.26 3.93
C ARG A 69 -6.71 4.89 5.25
N ARG A 70 -7.64 5.32 6.11
CA ARG A 70 -7.29 5.92 7.41
C ARG A 70 -6.57 4.92 8.31
N GLN A 71 -7.03 3.67 8.36
CA GLN A 71 -6.39 2.60 9.10
C GLN A 71 -4.98 2.30 8.56
N TRP A 72 -4.83 2.25 7.23
CA TRP A 72 -3.53 2.09 6.59
C TRP A 72 -2.59 3.25 6.89
N GLN A 73 -3.07 4.49 6.86
CA GLN A 73 -2.28 5.67 7.22
C GLN A 73 -1.80 5.60 8.66
N GLN A 74 -2.69 5.31 9.62
CA GLN A 74 -2.30 5.12 11.02
C GLN A 74 -1.32 3.95 11.23
N PHE A 75 -1.40 2.91 10.42
CA PHE A 75 -0.40 1.83 10.43
C PHE A 75 0.94 2.32 9.88
N ALA A 76 0.94 2.97 8.72
CA ALA A 76 2.13 3.52 8.07
C ALA A 76 2.85 4.54 8.98
N ASP A 77 2.09 5.47 9.57
CA ASP A 77 2.62 6.50 10.46
C ASP A 77 3.31 5.87 11.68
N ARG A 78 2.69 4.85 12.29
CA ARG A 78 3.29 4.10 13.41
C ARG A 78 4.58 3.37 13.01
N GLN A 79 4.61 2.76 11.82
CA GLN A 79 5.82 2.10 11.32
C GLN A 79 6.94 3.10 11.05
N TRP A 80 6.61 4.26 10.46
CA TRP A 80 7.57 5.34 10.22
C TRP A 80 8.09 5.98 11.51
N GLU A 81 7.22 6.18 12.50
CA GLU A 81 7.61 6.66 13.82
C GLU A 81 8.57 5.68 14.51
N TYR A 82 8.23 4.38 14.49
CA TYR A 82 9.12 3.33 15.00
C TYR A 82 10.46 3.30 14.27
N LEU A 83 10.44 3.33 12.93
CA LEU A 83 11.65 3.33 12.11
C LEU A 83 12.54 4.54 12.45
N THR A 84 11.95 5.73 12.55
CA THR A 84 12.68 6.96 12.87
C THR A 84 13.26 6.93 14.28
N ARG A 85 12.53 6.35 15.24
CA ARG A 85 13.02 6.15 16.61
C ARG A 85 14.24 5.22 16.63
N ILE A 86 14.14 4.04 16.01
CA ILE A 86 15.23 3.06 15.97
C ILE A 86 16.45 3.61 15.21
N LYS A 87 16.22 4.41 14.18
CA LYS A 87 17.28 5.13 13.44
C LYS A 87 18.05 6.09 14.35
N GLY A 88 17.38 6.76 15.30
CA GLY A 88 18.03 7.64 16.27
C GLY A 88 18.80 6.89 17.37
N GLU A 89 18.38 5.67 17.72
CA GLU A 89 19.04 4.84 18.74
C GLU A 89 20.31 4.14 18.23
N HIS A 90 20.54 4.12 16.91
CA HIS A 90 21.64 3.40 16.29
C HIS A 90 22.52 4.30 15.43
N GLU A 91 23.83 4.31 15.69
CA GLU A 91 24.78 5.20 15.01
C GLU A 91 25.01 4.87 13.52
N ALA A 92 24.97 3.59 13.14
CA ALA A 92 25.27 3.12 11.79
C ALA A 92 24.07 2.41 11.16
N THR A 93 23.15 3.18 10.57
CA THR A 93 21.97 2.66 9.87
C THR A 93 21.87 3.18 8.44
N ALA A 94 21.21 2.40 7.59
CA ALA A 94 20.88 2.79 6.23
C ALA A 94 19.45 2.38 5.89
N GLU A 95 18.83 3.18 5.04
CA GLU A 95 17.50 2.90 4.50
C GLU A 95 17.64 2.31 3.10
N ILE A 96 17.02 1.15 2.89
CA ILE A 96 16.91 0.49 1.59
C ILE A 96 15.44 0.27 1.26
N THR A 97 15.05 0.41 0.00
CA THR A 97 13.70 0.05 -0.46
C THR A 97 13.75 -1.30 -1.16
N VAL A 98 12.89 -2.24 -0.77
CA VAL A 98 12.68 -3.49 -1.50
C VAL A 98 11.76 -3.22 -2.68
N LEU A 99 12.25 -3.45 -3.89
CA LEU A 99 11.51 -3.22 -5.13
C LEU A 99 10.72 -4.46 -5.55
N SER A 100 11.36 -5.62 -5.54
CA SER A 100 10.75 -6.88 -5.98
C SER A 100 11.40 -8.08 -5.29
N PHE A 101 10.66 -9.17 -5.20
CA PHE A 101 11.18 -10.49 -4.88
C PHE A 101 11.22 -11.34 -6.15
N GLU A 102 12.31 -12.06 -6.35
CA GLU A 102 12.55 -12.88 -7.54
C GLU A 102 12.31 -14.36 -7.23
N GLU A 103 12.98 -14.86 -6.18
CA GLU A 103 12.88 -16.26 -5.77
C GLU A 103 12.82 -16.35 -4.24
N ILE A 104 11.87 -17.13 -3.73
CA ILE A 104 11.65 -17.36 -2.31
C ILE A 104 12.16 -18.75 -1.96
N GLN A 105 13.10 -18.83 -1.02
CA GLN A 105 13.71 -20.07 -0.54
C GLN A 105 13.47 -20.25 0.97
N PRO A 106 13.68 -21.45 1.53
CA PRO A 106 13.43 -21.71 2.96
C PRO A 106 14.32 -20.88 3.90
N THR A 107 15.53 -20.53 3.46
CA THR A 107 16.55 -19.82 4.24
C THR A 107 16.49 -18.30 4.05
N GLY A 108 15.81 -17.83 3.01
CA GLY A 108 15.79 -16.43 2.63
C GLY A 108 15.17 -16.22 1.26
N SER A 109 15.29 -15.03 0.71
CA SER A 109 14.73 -14.68 -0.58
C SER A 109 15.67 -13.78 -1.37
N TRP A 110 15.71 -14.00 -2.68
CA TRP A 110 16.33 -13.07 -3.62
C TRP A 110 15.39 -11.90 -3.87
N ALA A 111 15.91 -10.70 -3.69
CA ALA A 111 15.18 -9.47 -3.92
C ALA A 111 16.05 -8.44 -4.64
N THR A 112 15.40 -7.49 -5.30
CA THR A 112 16.07 -6.29 -5.80
C THR A 112 15.80 -5.15 -4.81
N ILE A 113 16.86 -4.47 -4.37
CA ILE A 113 16.77 -3.32 -3.47
C ILE A 113 17.32 -2.05 -4.11
N ARG A 114 16.85 -0.91 -3.61
CA ARG A 114 17.42 0.41 -3.87
C ARG A 114 17.97 0.99 -2.58
N TRP A 115 19.23 1.39 -2.56
CA TRP A 115 19.80 2.18 -1.49
C TRP A 115 19.25 3.60 -1.52
N ASN A 116 18.42 3.99 -0.56
CA ASN A 116 17.69 5.26 -0.63
C ASN A 116 18.62 6.47 -0.64
N LYS A 117 19.73 6.42 0.12
CA LYS A 117 20.70 7.50 0.18
C LYS A 117 21.51 7.68 -1.10
N PHE A 118 21.76 6.59 -1.84
CA PHE A 118 22.68 6.58 -3.00
C PHE A 118 21.94 6.44 -4.33
N GLY A 119 20.66 6.08 -4.33
CA GLY A 119 19.90 5.74 -5.53
C GLY A 119 20.36 4.47 -6.23
N TYR A 120 21.32 3.73 -5.67
CA TYR A 120 21.91 2.54 -6.28
C TYR A 120 20.97 1.34 -6.15
N VAL A 121 20.75 0.63 -7.26
CA VAL A 121 19.91 -0.56 -7.32
C VAL A 121 20.80 -1.78 -7.48
N GLN A 122 20.56 -2.81 -6.66
CA GLN A 122 21.35 -4.04 -6.71
C GLN A 122 20.52 -5.25 -6.24
N PRO A 123 20.91 -6.47 -6.63
CA PRO A 123 20.35 -7.69 -6.06
C PRO A 123 20.82 -7.86 -4.61
N VAL A 124 19.94 -8.43 -3.79
CA VAL A 124 20.20 -8.76 -2.40
C VAL A 124 19.64 -10.15 -2.07
N TRP A 125 20.40 -10.90 -1.28
CA TRP A 125 19.89 -12.03 -0.54
C TRP A 125 19.39 -11.56 0.82
N ILE A 126 18.12 -11.79 1.13
CA ILE A 126 17.54 -11.43 2.42
C ILE A 126 17.25 -12.71 3.20
N GLU A 127 17.92 -12.92 4.32
CA GLU A 127 17.60 -14.04 5.22
C GLU A 127 16.21 -13.89 5.81
N ASN A 128 15.53 -15.01 6.05
CA ASN A 128 14.24 -15.01 6.72
C ASN A 128 14.38 -14.44 8.15
N GLY A 129 13.65 -13.35 8.41
CA GLY A 129 13.70 -12.61 9.67
C GLY A 129 12.47 -12.82 10.55
N THR A 130 12.41 -12.03 11.63
CA THR A 130 11.30 -12.03 12.60
C THR A 130 10.02 -11.39 12.07
N PHE A 131 10.10 -10.57 11.03
CA PHE A 131 8.95 -9.92 10.42
C PHE A 131 8.90 -10.19 8.91
N ALA A 132 7.67 -10.25 8.38
CA ALA A 132 7.43 -10.44 6.96
C ALA A 132 7.84 -9.18 6.18
N ILE A 133 8.73 -9.35 5.21
CA ILE A 133 9.18 -8.30 4.31
C ILE A 133 8.33 -8.37 3.04
N TRP A 134 7.86 -7.21 2.59
CA TRP A 134 6.98 -7.10 1.43
C TRP A 134 7.63 -6.24 0.34
N PRO A 135 7.25 -6.43 -0.94
CA PRO A 135 7.55 -5.45 -1.98
C PRO A 135 7.05 -4.06 -1.59
N ASP A 136 7.73 -3.03 -2.11
CA ASP A 136 7.44 -1.62 -1.81
C ASP A 136 7.51 -1.29 -0.32
N SER A 137 8.48 -1.89 0.38
CA SER A 137 8.78 -1.57 1.77
C SER A 137 10.17 -0.95 1.91
N VAL A 138 10.30 -0.02 2.85
CA VAL A 138 11.57 0.56 3.29
C VAL A 138 12.04 -0.22 4.50
N LEU A 139 13.25 -0.75 4.43
CA LEU A 139 13.93 -1.42 5.52
C LEU A 139 14.98 -0.48 6.10
N LEU A 140 14.99 -0.36 7.42
CA LEU A 140 16.10 0.19 8.16
C LEU A 140 17.05 -0.95 8.50
N ILE A 141 18.24 -0.91 7.93
CA ILE A 141 19.25 -1.94 8.11
C ILE A 141 20.49 -1.38 8.79
N ARG A 142 21.25 -2.25 9.44
CA ARG A 142 22.65 -2.02 9.80
C ARG A 142 23.52 -2.57 8.66
N PRO A 143 24.17 -1.73 7.84
CA PRO A 143 25.03 -2.22 6.77
C PRO A 143 26.15 -3.09 7.33
N ASP A 144 26.44 -4.21 6.70
CA ASP A 144 27.57 -5.05 7.08
C ASP A 144 28.89 -4.39 6.61
N PRO A 145 29.77 -3.98 7.54
CA PRO A 145 31.02 -3.30 7.19
C PRO A 145 31.99 -4.21 6.44
N THR A 146 31.82 -5.54 6.50
CA THR A 146 32.64 -6.47 5.73
C THR A 146 32.28 -6.49 4.25
N GLN A 147 31.03 -6.15 3.91
CA GLN A 147 30.51 -6.13 2.54
C GLN A 147 30.58 -4.74 1.90
N ILE A 148 30.40 -3.68 2.69
CA ILE A 148 30.41 -2.29 2.22
C ILE A 148 31.50 -1.51 2.95
N GLN A 149 32.53 -1.14 2.20
CA GLN A 149 33.67 -0.37 2.70
C GLN A 149 33.81 0.93 1.92
N VAL A 150 34.19 2.01 2.63
CA VAL A 150 34.40 3.32 2.01
C VAL A 150 35.58 3.23 1.03
N GLY A 151 35.35 3.62 -0.23
CA GLY A 151 36.37 3.59 -1.29
C GLY A 151 36.52 2.25 -2.01
N ALA A 152 35.84 1.19 -1.56
CA ALA A 152 35.75 -0.07 -2.27
C ALA A 152 34.60 -0.03 -3.32
N PRO A 153 34.67 -0.83 -4.39
CA PRO A 153 33.53 -1.01 -5.28
C PRO A 153 32.35 -1.65 -4.53
N TRP A 154 31.13 -1.35 -4.98
CA TRP A 154 29.93 -2.00 -4.47
C TRP A 154 29.99 -3.51 -4.72
N PRO A 155 29.56 -4.35 -3.76
CA PRO A 155 29.43 -5.77 -4.00
C PRO A 155 28.40 -6.02 -5.12
N GLN A 156 28.64 -7.03 -5.96
CA GLN A 156 27.67 -7.43 -6.99
C GLN A 156 26.35 -7.87 -6.37
N THR A 157 26.44 -8.57 -5.23
CA THR A 157 25.31 -9.09 -4.48
C THR A 157 25.52 -8.76 -3.01
N TYR A 158 24.51 -8.17 -2.39
CA TYR A 158 24.53 -7.91 -0.95
C TYR A 158 23.81 -9.01 -0.19
N TYR A 159 24.31 -9.36 0.98
CA TYR A 159 23.71 -10.36 1.86
C TYR A 159 23.20 -9.67 3.12
N LEU A 160 21.89 -9.52 3.21
CA LEU A 160 21.21 -8.95 4.36
C LEU A 160 20.84 -10.07 5.35
N ARG A 161 21.52 -10.07 6.49
CA ARG A 161 21.21 -10.98 7.59
C ARG A 161 19.95 -10.56 8.33
N SER A 162 19.23 -11.53 8.87
CA SER A 162 17.95 -11.30 9.58
C SER A 162 18.08 -10.28 10.73
N HIS A 163 19.13 -10.39 11.55
CA HIS A 163 19.40 -9.50 12.69
C HIS A 163 19.94 -8.12 12.28
N ALA A 164 20.38 -7.95 11.03
CA ALA A 164 20.81 -6.66 10.52
C ALA A 164 19.62 -5.81 10.06
N CYS A 165 18.43 -6.41 9.92
CA CYS A 165 17.19 -5.70 9.63
C CYS A 165 16.53 -5.24 10.95
N LEU A 166 16.46 -3.93 11.16
CA LEU A 166 16.06 -3.34 12.45
C LEU A 166 14.58 -2.94 12.47
N ALA A 167 14.08 -2.40 11.37
CA ALA A 167 12.70 -1.94 11.24
C ALA A 167 12.25 -1.96 9.77
N ILE A 168 10.94 -1.95 9.58
CA ILE A 168 10.28 -1.90 8.27
C ILE A 168 9.22 -0.80 8.28
N ALA A 169 9.04 -0.14 7.15
CA ALA A 169 7.96 0.80 6.91
C ALA A 169 7.45 0.67 5.47
N PRO A 170 6.19 1.05 5.17
CA PRO A 170 5.73 1.10 3.79
C PRO A 170 6.49 2.18 3.01
N ALA A 171 6.82 1.92 1.75
CA ALA A 171 7.42 2.93 0.89
C ALA A 171 6.49 4.15 0.73
N PRO A 172 7.03 5.37 0.73
CA PRO A 172 6.25 6.54 0.37
C PRO A 172 5.77 6.32 -1.06
N ALA A 173 4.46 6.49 -1.30
CA ALA A 173 3.90 6.35 -2.63
C ALA A 173 4.74 7.16 -3.62
N SER A 174 5.38 6.48 -4.58
CA SER A 174 5.98 7.14 -5.73
C SER A 174 4.87 7.96 -6.40
N ALA A 175 5.14 9.26 -6.52
CA ALA A 175 4.26 10.20 -7.23
C ALA A 175 4.14 9.81 -8.71
#